data_AF-X0ZRX0-F1
#
_entry.id   AF-X0ZRX0-F1
#
_cell.length_a   1.000
_cell.length_b   1.000
_cell.length_c   1.000
_cell.angle_alpha   90.00
_cell.angle_beta   90.00
_cell.angle_gamma   90.00
#
_symmetry.space_group_name_H-M   'P 1'
#
loop_
_entity.id
_entity.type
_entity.pdbx_description
1 polymer ?
#
loop_
_entity_poly.entity_id
_entity_poly.type
_entity_poly.pdbx_seq_one_letter_code
_entity_poly.pdbx_strand_id
1 'polypeptide(L)'
;DYKSWVLTISVEEIRSLVNKYEDKLFRKNVRNFLGKSRTNKKIIETLDKDPAHFWYYNNGITILCDKANIVMEKGYVRLENPQIVNGCQTVKSIQKYDGEVVNSKLALSESQCFIN
;
A
#
# COMPACT_ATOMS: atom_id res chain seq x y z
N ASP A 1 22.18 5.84 12.05
CA ASP A 1 21.91 5.09 10.80
C ASP A 1 20.43 5.02 10.51
N TYR A 2 20.03 5.34 9.28
CA TYR A 2 18.67 5.14 8.80
C TYR A 2 18.60 3.81 8.05
N LYS A 3 17.62 2.96 8.37
CA LYS A 3 17.37 1.70 7.67
C LYS A 3 16.16 1.86 6.75
N SER A 4 16.23 1.28 5.56
CA SER A 4 15.15 1.29 4.58
C SER A 4 15.00 -0.08 3.96
N TRP A 5 13.76 -0.44 3.63
CA TRP A 5 13.42 -1.69 2.97
C TRP A 5 12.48 -1.42 1.80
N VAL A 6 12.59 -2.24 0.76
CA VAL A 6 11.67 -2.27 -0.38
C VAL A 6 11.01 -3.64 -0.36
N LEU A 7 9.69 -3.64 -0.30
CA LEU A 7 8.87 -4.83 -0.12
C LEU A 7 7.67 -4.74 -1.06
N THR A 8 7.12 -5.89 -1.43
CA THR A 8 5.82 -5.99 -2.09
C THR A 8 4.77 -6.43 -1.07
N ILE A 9 3.55 -5.95 -1.27
CA ILE A 9 2.39 -6.22 -0.41
C ILE A 9 1.15 -6.33 -1.29
N SER A 10 0.20 -7.17 -0.90
CA SER A 10 -1.05 -7.28 -1.64
C SER A 10 -1.92 -6.02 -1.48
N VAL A 11 -2.79 -5.80 -2.46
CA VAL A 11 -3.74 -4.68 -2.43
C VAL A 11 -4.74 -4.87 -1.29
N GLU A 12 -5.13 -6.11 -0.99
CA GLU A 12 -6.05 -6.49 0.08
C GLU A 12 -5.47 -6.16 1.46
N GLU A 13 -4.18 -6.36 1.66
CA GLU A 13 -3.52 -6.00 2.91
C GLU A 13 -3.44 -4.50 3.09
N ILE A 14 -3.12 -3.74 2.04
CA ILE A 14 -3.20 -2.28 2.07
C ILE A 14 -4.63 -1.81 2.37
N ARG A 15 -5.64 -2.44 1.76
CA ARG A 15 -7.07 -2.16 2.02
C ARG A 15 -7.42 -2.43 3.48
N SER A 16 -6.97 -3.57 4.02
CA SER A 16 -7.19 -3.95 5.42
C SER A 16 -6.52 -2.97 6.39
N LEU A 17 -5.27 -2.59 6.09
CA LEU A 17 -4.49 -1.62 6.86
C LEU A 17 -5.19 -0.25 6.94
N VAL A 18 -5.63 0.28 5.79
CA VAL A 18 -6.30 1.59 5.75
C VAL A 18 -7.69 1.55 6.37
N ASN A 19 -8.43 0.45 6.26
CA ASN A 19 -9.71 0.29 6.94
C ASN A 19 -9.55 0.20 8.47
N LYS A 20 -8.46 -0.41 8.96
CA LYS A 20 -8.19 -0.57 10.39
C LYS A 20 -7.77 0.74 11.07
N TYR A 21 -6.95 1.55 10.40
CA TYR A 21 -6.33 2.73 11.02
C TYR A 21 -6.79 4.08 10.44
N GLU A 22 -7.47 4.06 9.30
CA GLU A 22 -8.07 5.22 8.64
C GLU A 22 -7.10 6.41 8.51
N ASP A 23 -7.52 7.61 8.91
CA ASP A 23 -6.76 8.84 8.77
C ASP A 23 -5.53 8.91 9.71
N LYS A 24 -5.43 8.01 10.71
CA LYS A 24 -4.28 7.95 11.62
C LYS A 24 -2.99 7.60 10.88
N LEU A 25 -3.07 6.86 9.76
CA LEU A 25 -1.91 6.53 8.93
C LEU A 25 -1.35 7.72 8.16
N PHE A 26 -2.11 8.80 7.98
CA PHE A 26 -1.75 9.89 7.07
C PHE A 26 -1.41 11.20 7.80
N ARG A 27 -1.28 11.20 9.13
CA ARG A 27 -1.05 12.43 9.91
C ARG A 27 0.22 13.19 9.51
N LYS A 28 1.26 12.46 9.09
CA LYS A 28 2.51 13.04 8.56
C LYS A 28 2.50 13.24 7.03
N ASN A 29 1.39 12.96 6.35
CA ASN A 29 1.29 13.14 4.91
C ASN A 29 0.95 14.61 4.59
N VAL A 30 1.85 15.29 3.88
CA VAL A 30 1.62 16.69 3.46
C VAL A 30 0.68 16.81 2.26
N ARG A 31 0.36 15.70 1.58
CA ARG A 31 -0.54 15.64 0.43
C ARG A 31 -1.86 15.01 0.83
N ASN A 32 -2.85 15.84 1.11
CA ASN A 32 -4.21 15.39 1.43
C ASN A 32 -4.84 14.58 0.27
N PHE A 33 -5.81 13.73 0.62
CA PHE A 33 -6.61 13.01 -0.38
C PHE A 33 -7.46 13.99 -1.20
N LEU A 34 -7.45 13.86 -2.53
CA LEU A 34 -8.09 14.83 -3.44
C LEU A 34 -9.54 14.47 -3.81
N GLY A 35 -10.12 13.43 -3.22
CA GLY A 35 -11.51 13.04 -3.53
C GLY A 35 -11.66 12.43 -4.92
N LYS A 36 -12.56 12.97 -5.74
CA LYS A 36 -12.72 12.56 -7.14
C LYS A 36 -11.71 13.33 -7.99
N SER A 37 -10.69 12.64 -8.50
CA SER A 37 -9.66 13.23 -9.37
C SER A 37 -9.39 12.33 -10.57
N ARG A 38 -8.80 12.89 -11.65
CA ARG A 38 -8.36 12.10 -12.81
C ARG A 38 -7.34 11.02 -12.40
N THR A 39 -6.48 11.33 -11.43
CA THR A 39 -5.50 10.40 -10.88
C THR A 39 -6.19 9.22 -10.19
N ASN A 40 -7.18 9.48 -9.33
CA ASN A 40 -7.88 8.42 -8.60
C ASN A 40 -8.68 7.51 -9.53
N LYS A 41 -9.29 8.08 -10.58
CA LYS A 41 -9.94 7.29 -11.63
C LYS A 41 -8.95 6.35 -12.34
N LYS A 42 -7.77 6.84 -12.72
CA LYS A 42 -6.74 6.02 -13.36
C LYS A 42 -6.22 4.89 -12.45
N ILE A 43 -6.05 5.18 -11.15
CA ILE A 43 -5.65 4.17 -10.17
C ILE A 43 -6.70 3.05 -10.13
N ILE A 44 -7.99 3.40 -10.02
CA ILE A 44 -9.10 2.45 -10.03
C ILE A 44 -9.14 1.66 -11.35
N GLU A 45 -9.01 2.33 -12.50
CA GLU A 45 -8.97 1.68 -13.82
C GLU A 45 -7.83 0.68 -13.94
N THR A 46 -6.68 0.94 -13.29
CA THR A 46 -5.54 0.01 -13.29
C THR A 46 -5.85 -1.22 -12.43
N LEU A 47 -6.53 -1.06 -11.28
CA LEU A 47 -6.98 -2.21 -10.47
C LEU A 47 -7.93 -3.12 -11.26
N ASP A 48 -8.84 -2.53 -12.04
CA ASP A 48 -9.83 -3.28 -12.84
C ASP A 48 -9.21 -3.96 -14.06
N LYS A 49 -8.37 -3.24 -14.82
CA LYS A 49 -8.00 -3.64 -16.19
C LYS A 49 -6.57 -4.15 -16.34
N ASP A 50 -5.66 -3.71 -15.48
CA ASP A 50 -4.24 -4.05 -15.58
C ASP A 50 -3.55 -4.15 -14.20
N PRO A 51 -4.03 -5.04 -13.31
CA PRO A 51 -3.52 -5.16 -11.95
C PRO A 51 -2.04 -5.57 -11.91
N ALA A 52 -1.54 -6.29 -12.92
CA ALA A 52 -0.15 -6.75 -12.99
C ALA A 52 0.85 -5.58 -13.05
N HIS A 53 0.48 -4.44 -13.66
CA HIS A 53 1.33 -3.26 -13.76
C HIS A 53 0.99 -2.18 -12.71
N PHE A 54 0.17 -2.51 -11.71
CA PHE A 54 -0.35 -1.53 -10.76
C PHE A 54 0.75 -0.74 -10.05
N TRP A 55 1.78 -1.43 -9.52
CA TRP A 55 2.87 -0.77 -8.80
C TRP A 55 3.66 0.19 -9.70
N TYR A 56 3.86 -0.19 -10.96
CA TYR A 56 4.62 0.56 -11.96
C TYR A 56 3.89 1.85 -12.35
N TYR A 57 2.56 1.80 -12.54
CA TYR A 57 1.78 2.99 -12.90
C TYR A 57 1.44 3.91 -11.72
N ASN A 58 1.40 3.39 -10.50
CA ASN A 58 0.86 4.11 -9.34
C ASN A 58 1.89 4.47 -8.26
N ASN A 59 3.18 4.42 -8.60
CA ASN A 59 4.32 4.93 -7.82
C ASN A 59 4.49 4.36 -6.40
N GLY A 60 3.89 3.20 -6.11
CA GLY A 60 3.99 2.53 -4.81
C GLY A 60 3.52 3.40 -3.63
N ILE A 61 3.97 3.04 -2.43
CA ILE A 61 3.63 3.68 -1.15
C ILE A 61 4.91 3.84 -0.33
N THR A 62 5.10 4.99 0.32
CA THR A 62 6.22 5.21 1.25
C THR A 62 5.69 5.34 2.66
N ILE A 63 6.21 4.51 3.56
CA ILE A 63 5.82 4.47 4.96
C ILE A 63 7.04 4.78 5.83
N LEU A 64 6.90 5.77 6.71
CA LEU A 64 7.82 5.99 7.82
C LEU A 64 7.30 5.26 9.05
N CYS A 65 8.20 4.78 9.90
CA CYS A 65 7.88 4.15 11.16
C CYS A 65 9.01 4.41 12.16
N ASP A 66 8.72 4.25 13.45
CA ASP A 66 9.72 4.42 14.49
C ASP A 66 10.59 3.17 14.60
N LYS A 67 10.00 1.98 14.39
CA LYS A 67 10.71 0.70 14.31
C LYS A 67 10.08 -0.20 13.24
N ALA A 68 10.93 -0.97 12.57
CA ALA A 68 10.52 -2.06 11.69
C ALA A 68 11.22 -3.35 12.13
N ASN A 69 10.46 -4.42 12.31
CA ASN A 69 10.98 -5.76 12.56
C ASN A 69 10.51 -6.70 11.46
N ILE A 70 11.44 -7.18 10.64
CA ILE A 70 11.16 -8.07 9.52
C ILE A 70 11.29 -9.51 9.99
N VAL A 71 10.19 -10.25 9.88
CA VAL A 71 10.13 -11.66 10.23
C VAL A 71 10.07 -12.44 8.92
N MET A 72 11.23 -12.59 8.28
CA MET A 72 11.38 -13.20 6.94
C MET A 72 10.76 -14.60 6.86
N GLU A 73 10.97 -15.43 7.88
CA GLU A 73 10.44 -16.80 7.95
C GLU A 73 8.91 -16.86 7.90
N LYS A 74 8.25 -15.83 8.43
CA LYS A 74 6.79 -15.70 8.43
C LYS A 74 6.29 -14.78 7.33
N GLY A 75 7.22 -14.23 6.55
CA GLY A 75 6.97 -13.27 5.50
C GLY A 75 6.15 -12.09 5.96
N TYR A 76 6.50 -11.37 7.04
CA TYR A 76 5.79 -10.16 7.45
C TYR A 76 6.70 -9.11 8.08
N VAL A 77 6.26 -7.83 8.06
CA VAL A 77 6.97 -6.72 8.71
C VAL A 77 6.06 -6.11 9.76
N ARG A 78 6.56 -6.06 10.99
CA ARG A 78 5.91 -5.34 12.07
C ARG A 78 6.44 -3.92 12.11
N LEU A 79 5.54 -2.96 11.92
CA LEU A 79 5.84 -1.53 11.97
C LEU A 79 5.30 -0.90 13.25
N GLU A 80 6.12 -0.10 13.93
CA GLU A 80 5.71 0.72 15.08
C GLU A 80 5.45 2.16 14.62
N ASN A 81 4.26 2.69 14.93
CA ASN A 81 3.80 4.02 14.50
C ASN A 81 3.94 4.28 12.98
N PRO A 82 3.37 3.42 12.11
CA PRO A 82 3.47 3.59 10.67
C PRO A 82 2.75 4.87 10.19
N GLN A 83 3.38 5.61 9.30
CA GLN A 83 2.89 6.85 8.69
C GLN A 83 3.14 6.83 7.19
N ILE A 84 2.06 6.78 6.40
CA ILE A 84 2.11 6.87 4.95
C ILE A 84 2.40 8.33 4.58
N VAL A 85 3.62 8.59 4.10
CA VAL A 85 4.07 9.94 3.70
C VAL A 85 4.00 10.17 2.19
N ASN A 86 3.86 9.10 1.40
CA ASN A 86 3.57 9.14 -0.03
C ASN A 86 2.63 7.98 -0.41
N GLY A 87 1.77 8.18 -1.41
CA GLY A 87 0.79 7.18 -1.88
C GLY A 87 -0.63 7.39 -1.35
N CYS A 88 -0.97 8.58 -0.80
CA CYS A 88 -2.31 8.84 -0.24
C CYS A 88 -3.44 8.60 -1.26
N GLN A 89 -3.29 9.06 -2.51
CA GLN A 89 -4.25 8.79 -3.57
C GLN A 89 -4.37 7.29 -3.87
N THR A 90 -3.24 6.59 -3.96
CA THR A 90 -3.17 5.14 -4.22
C THR A 90 -3.91 4.36 -3.15
N VAL A 91 -3.58 4.57 -1.87
CA VAL A 91 -4.16 3.84 -0.74
C VAL A 91 -5.64 4.14 -0.58
N LYS A 92 -6.06 5.41 -0.67
CA LYS A 92 -7.48 5.77 -0.58
C LYS A 92 -8.29 5.32 -1.80
N SER A 93 -7.67 5.16 -2.97
CA SER A 93 -8.34 4.57 -4.14
C SER A 93 -8.52 3.06 -3.98
N ILE A 94 -7.50 2.36 -3.47
CA ILE A 94 -7.60 0.94 -3.08
C ILE A 94 -8.71 0.73 -2.03
N GLN A 95 -8.80 1.63 -1.04
CA GLN A 95 -9.85 1.60 -0.02
C GLN A 95 -11.26 1.66 -0.61
N LYS A 96 -11.45 2.49 -1.65
CA LYS A 96 -12.73 2.78 -2.29
C LYS A 96 -13.01 1.92 -3.53
N TYR A 97 -12.11 1.01 -3.86
CA TYR A 97 -12.29 0.13 -4.99
C TYR A 97 -13.21 -1.01 -4.58
N ASP A 98 -14.40 -1.06 -5.18
CA ASP A 98 -15.48 -2.00 -4.83
C ASP A 98 -15.42 -3.30 -5.64
N GLY A 99 -14.52 -3.40 -6.63
CA GLY A 99 -14.31 -4.62 -7.40
C GLY A 99 -13.52 -5.67 -6.64
N GLU A 100 -13.66 -6.93 -7.07
CA GLU A 100 -12.73 -7.98 -6.67
C GLU A 100 -11.35 -7.63 -7.22
N VAL A 101 -10.37 -7.60 -6.34
CA VAL A 101 -8.98 -7.57 -6.78
C VAL A 101 -8.68 -9.00 -7.20
N VAL A 102 -8.61 -9.22 -8.51
CA VAL A 102 -8.27 -10.54 -9.04
C VAL A 102 -6.88 -10.86 -8.54
N ASN A 103 -6.76 -11.95 -7.77
CA ASN A 103 -5.49 -12.48 -7.29
C ASN A 103 -4.60 -12.82 -8.50
N SER A 104 -3.85 -11.85 -9.01
CA SER A 104 -2.64 -12.18 -9.75
C SER A 104 -1.69 -12.75 -8.70
N LYS A 105 -1.68 -14.07 -8.55
CA LYS A 105 -0.49 -14.78 -8.06
C LYS A 105 0.64 -14.45 -9.03
N LEU A 106 1.23 -13.26 -8.90
CA LEU A 106 2.52 -12.96 -9.48
C LEU A 106 3.53 -13.70 -8.61
N ALA A 107 4.11 -14.71 -9.24
CA ALA A 107 5.07 -15.62 -8.68
C ALA A 107 6.22 -14.88 -7.98
N LEU A 108 6.52 -15.39 -6.79
CA LEU A 108 7.74 -15.32 -6.00
C LEU A 108 8.99 -14.81 -6.76
N SER A 109 9.54 -13.69 -6.31
CA SER A 109 10.95 -13.64 -5.93
C SER A 109 11.02 -13.04 -4.52
N GLU A 110 11.73 -13.75 -3.65
CA GLU A 110 12.06 -13.53 -2.24
C GLU A 110 11.41 -12.34 -1.50
N SER A 111 10.71 -12.69 -0.41
CA SER A 111 10.22 -11.81 0.68
C SER A 111 8.83 -11.19 0.47
N GLN A 112 7.79 -12.03 0.45
CA GLN A 112 6.44 -11.55 0.77
C GLN A 112 6.45 -11.06 2.22
N CYS A 113 5.93 -9.86 2.45
CA CYS A 113 5.88 -9.22 3.75
C CYS A 113 4.44 -8.82 4.03
N PHE A 114 3.67 -9.73 4.60
CA PHE A 114 2.35 -9.47 5.14
C PHE A 114 2.44 -8.34 6.19
N ILE A 115 1.42 -7.51 6.33
CA ILE A 115 1.35 -6.51 7.41
C ILE A 115 0.10 -6.84 8.22
N ASN A 116 0.29 -7.32 9.45
CA ASN A 116 -0.81 -7.56 10.41
C ASN A 116 -0.74 -6.60 11.60
#